data_AF-A0A8T4BVL0-F1
#
_entry.id   AF-A0A8T4BVL0-F1
#
_cell.length_a   1.000
_cell.length_b   1.000
_cell.length_c   1.000
_cell.angle_alpha   90.00
_cell.angle_beta   90.00
_cell.angle_gamma   90.00
#
_symmetry.space_group_name_H-M   'P 1'
#
loop_
_entity.id
_entity.type
_entity.pdbx_description
1 polymer ?
#
loop_
_entity_poly.entity_id
_entity_poly.type
_entity_poly.pdbx_seq_one_letter_code
_entity_poly.pdbx_strand_id
1 'polypeptide(L)'
;MKKRGQFWYADFMIGVIIMITIGILFFSTIVNLYEGNDKIDDLINNGVLISDYFMSSGYLPEEWDSSEGRIGFVDNGRINLENLTFFSDLFSVGEGYTKSKYLLGTSYDYVLYFEDSEGVLDITGDLVITEDDFLGDLDIASSDDITNMNTDHMVRLIRFVYYYDEFVGINKFVKMVVVLWD
;
A
#
# COMPACT_ATOMS: atom_id res chain seq x y z
N MET A 1 -20.16 54.41 -42.38
CA MET A 1 -19.85 52.97 -42.53
C MET A 1 -18.51 52.66 -41.85
N LYS A 2 -18.48 52.15 -40.61
CA LYS A 2 -17.21 51.74 -39.94
C LYS A 2 -17.40 50.80 -38.73
N LYS A 3 -18.54 50.09 -38.62
CA LYS A 3 -18.83 49.21 -37.48
C LYS A 3 -18.80 47.70 -37.77
N ARG A 4 -18.67 47.27 -39.04
CA ARG A 4 -18.70 45.83 -39.40
C ARG A 4 -17.40 45.08 -39.08
N GLY A 5 -16.24 45.74 -39.16
CA GLY A 5 -14.95 45.11 -38.85
C GLY A 5 -14.81 44.73 -37.37
N GLN A 6 -15.34 45.56 -36.47
CA GLN A 6 -15.25 45.34 -35.01
C GLN A 6 -15.96 44.06 -34.55
N PHE A 7 -17.08 43.69 -35.17
CA PHE A 7 -17.76 42.41 -34.86
C PHE A 7 -16.92 41.21 -35.27
N TRP A 8 -16.27 41.27 -36.42
CA TRP A 8 -15.45 40.17 -36.91
C TRP A 8 -14.20 39.93 -36.05
N TYR A 9 -13.58 41.01 -35.54
CA TYR A 9 -12.48 40.90 -34.58
C TYR A 9 -12.91 40.34 -33.24
N ALA A 10 -14.12 40.67 -32.76
CA ALA A 10 -14.64 40.12 -31.51
C ALA A 10 -14.87 38.61 -31.60
N ASP A 11 -15.50 38.14 -32.69
CA ASP A 11 -15.72 36.71 -32.92
C ASP A 11 -14.40 35.94 -33.07
N PHE A 12 -13.42 36.53 -33.76
CA PHE A 12 -12.08 35.96 -33.87
C PHE A 12 -11.38 35.87 -32.50
N MET A 13 -11.45 36.92 -31.68
CA MET A 13 -10.87 36.87 -30.32
C MET A 13 -11.54 35.83 -29.44
N ILE A 14 -12.87 35.70 -29.50
CA ILE A 14 -13.61 34.68 -28.76
C ILE A 14 -13.15 33.28 -29.22
N GLY A 15 -13.01 33.05 -30.53
CA GLY A 15 -12.50 31.79 -31.06
C GLY A 15 -11.10 31.46 -30.59
N VAL A 16 -10.20 32.45 -30.53
CA VAL A 16 -8.83 32.29 -30.02
C VAL A 16 -8.84 31.96 -28.51
N ILE A 17 -9.66 32.64 -27.72
CA ILE A 17 -9.79 32.35 -26.28
C ILE A 17 -10.29 30.92 -26.07
N ILE A 18 -11.35 30.52 -26.78
CA ILE A 18 -11.88 29.16 -26.70
C ILE A 18 -10.81 28.14 -27.08
N MET A 19 -10.05 28.38 -28.15
CA MET A 19 -8.98 27.48 -28.59
C MET A 19 -7.86 27.37 -27.55
N ILE A 20 -7.46 28.48 -26.92
CA ILE A 20 -6.47 28.48 -25.83
C ILE A 20 -7.00 27.70 -24.63
N THR A 21 -8.25 27.93 -24.22
CA THR A 21 -8.87 27.22 -23.10
C THR A 21 -8.94 25.71 -23.36
N ILE A 22 -9.37 25.29 -24.55
CA ILE A 22 -9.37 23.88 -24.94
C ILE A 22 -7.95 23.31 -24.91
N GLY A 23 -6.95 24.06 -25.41
CA GLY A 23 -5.56 23.64 -25.37
C GLY A 23 -5.03 23.43 -23.95
N ILE A 24 -5.36 24.34 -23.01
CA ILE A 24 -4.99 24.22 -21.60
C ILE A 24 -5.67 22.99 -20.96
N LEU A 25 -6.97 22.82 -21.17
CA LEU A 25 -7.72 21.68 -20.63
C LEU A 25 -7.18 20.35 -21.17
N PHE A 26 -6.87 20.30 -22.46
CA PHE A 26 -6.28 19.12 -23.09
C PHE A 26 -4.90 18.80 -22.52
N PHE A 27 -4.02 19.80 -22.39
CA PHE A 27 -2.69 19.60 -21.82
C PHE A 27 -2.76 19.13 -20.36
N SER A 28 -3.60 19.77 -19.55
CA SER A 28 -3.83 19.35 -18.16
C SER A 28 -4.37 17.93 -18.07
N THR A 29 -5.30 17.55 -18.95
CA THR A 29 -5.85 16.18 -18.98
C THR A 29 -4.78 15.17 -19.36
N ILE A 30 -3.95 15.47 -20.36
CA ILE A 30 -2.86 14.58 -20.76
C ILE A 30 -1.84 14.40 -19.65
N VAL A 31 -1.38 15.50 -19.04
CA VAL A 31 -0.40 15.43 -17.94
C VAL A 31 -0.94 14.60 -16.79
N ASN A 32 -2.19 14.85 -16.38
CA ASN A 32 -2.82 14.08 -15.30
C ASN A 32 -2.97 12.58 -15.64
N LEU A 33 -3.25 12.23 -16.91
CA LEU A 33 -3.34 10.84 -17.34
C LEU A 33 -1.99 10.11 -17.29
N TYR A 34 -0.90 10.79 -17.65
CA TYR A 34 0.45 10.21 -17.58
C TYR A 34 0.91 10.08 -16.13
N GLU A 35 0.78 11.15 -15.33
CA GLU A 35 1.18 11.13 -13.90
C GLU A 35 0.41 10.08 -13.08
N GLY A 36 -0.89 9.90 -13.36
CA GLY A 36 -1.69 8.88 -12.68
C GLY A 36 -1.26 7.44 -13.01
N ASN A 37 -0.95 7.15 -14.28
CA ASN A 37 -0.50 5.81 -14.68
C ASN A 37 0.88 5.49 -14.10
N ASP A 38 1.82 6.44 -14.15
CA ASP A 38 3.16 6.25 -13.61
C ASP A 38 3.13 5.95 -12.10
N LYS A 39 2.27 6.67 -11.35
CA LYS A 39 2.07 6.41 -9.90
C LYS A 39 1.49 5.04 -9.60
N ILE A 40 0.49 4.58 -10.36
CA ILE A 40 -0.09 3.25 -10.17
C ILE A 40 0.94 2.17 -10.47
N ASP A 41 1.70 2.31 -11.57
CA ASP A 41 2.75 1.36 -11.92
C ASP A 41 3.85 1.32 -10.85
N ASP A 42 4.25 2.47 -10.32
CA ASP A 42 5.19 2.57 -9.20
C ASP A 42 4.64 1.91 -7.92
N LEU A 43 3.36 2.13 -7.59
CA LEU A 43 2.69 1.51 -6.44
C LEU A 43 2.61 -0.02 -6.59
N ILE A 44 2.32 -0.52 -7.79
CA ILE A 44 2.32 -1.97 -8.10
C ILE A 44 3.72 -2.55 -7.93
N ASN A 45 4.74 -1.89 -8.50
CA ASN A 45 6.12 -2.35 -8.42
C ASN A 45 6.63 -2.37 -6.98
N ASN A 46 6.34 -1.34 -6.20
CA ASN A 46 6.66 -1.28 -4.77
C ASN A 46 5.92 -2.37 -4.00
N GLY A 47 4.64 -2.57 -4.27
CA GLY A 47 3.86 -3.61 -3.62
C GLY A 47 4.40 -5.02 -3.90
N VAL A 48 4.81 -5.30 -5.13
CA VAL A 48 5.47 -6.57 -5.48
C VAL A 48 6.77 -6.74 -4.68
N LEU A 49 7.60 -5.70 -4.61
CA LEU A 49 8.87 -5.73 -3.88
C LEU A 49 8.69 -5.93 -2.36
N ILE A 50 7.77 -5.19 -1.73
CA ILE A 50 7.44 -5.38 -0.31
C ILE A 50 6.91 -6.79 -0.07
N SER A 51 6.01 -7.25 -0.94
CA SER A 51 5.47 -8.60 -0.85
C SER A 51 6.56 -9.66 -1.00
N ASP A 52 7.56 -9.46 -1.85
CA ASP A 52 8.70 -10.36 -2.00
C ASP A 52 9.63 -10.33 -0.77
N TYR A 53 9.79 -9.18 -0.10
CA TYR A 53 10.49 -9.09 1.18
C TYR A 53 9.77 -9.89 2.27
N PHE A 54 8.45 -9.73 2.39
CA PHE A 54 7.65 -10.53 3.33
C PHE A 54 7.73 -12.03 3.05
N MET A 55 7.83 -12.43 1.78
CA MET A 55 8.03 -13.82 1.36
C MET A 55 9.47 -14.34 1.56
N SER A 56 10.37 -13.56 2.18
CA SER A 56 11.74 -13.96 2.48
C SER A 56 11.96 -14.29 3.97
N SER A 57 13.09 -14.87 4.31
CA SER A 57 13.45 -15.34 5.67
C SER A 57 13.67 -14.25 6.72
N GLY A 58 13.61 -12.98 6.33
CA GLY A 58 14.15 -11.88 7.14
C GLY A 58 15.67 -11.97 7.32
N TYR A 59 16.26 -10.92 7.87
CA TYR A 59 17.67 -10.84 8.29
C TYR A 59 17.79 -9.85 9.44
N LEU A 60 18.44 -10.29 10.53
CA LEU A 60 18.62 -9.52 11.78
C LEU A 60 17.31 -8.92 12.33
N PRO A 61 16.25 -9.73 12.57
CA PRO A 61 14.99 -9.23 13.11
C PRO A 61 15.11 -8.45 14.42
N GLU A 62 16.09 -8.82 15.24
CA GLU A 62 16.42 -8.15 16.50
C GLU A 62 16.96 -6.73 16.33
N GLU A 63 17.44 -6.34 15.14
CA GLU A 63 18.01 -5.01 14.84
C GLU A 63 17.07 -4.12 14.01
N TRP A 64 15.83 -4.58 13.72
CA TRP A 64 14.87 -3.80 12.93
C TRP A 64 14.45 -2.50 13.64
N ASP A 65 14.46 -2.49 14.98
CA ASP A 65 14.21 -1.28 15.78
C ASP A 65 15.28 -0.20 15.55
N SER A 66 16.47 -0.61 15.15
CA SER A 66 17.63 0.22 14.85
C SER A 66 17.74 0.53 13.36
N SER A 67 16.72 0.15 12.57
CA SER A 67 16.66 0.33 11.11
C SER A 67 17.77 -0.41 10.35
N GLU A 68 18.29 -1.49 10.94
CA GLU A 68 19.22 -2.41 10.28
C GLU A 68 18.50 -3.72 9.94
N GLY A 69 19.06 -4.49 9.01
CA GLY A 69 18.50 -5.78 8.61
C GLY A 69 17.56 -5.72 7.40
N ARG A 70 16.75 -6.77 7.23
CA ARG A 70 15.73 -6.88 6.17
C ARG A 70 14.50 -7.59 6.71
N ILE A 71 13.35 -6.97 6.52
CA ILE A 71 12.06 -7.56 6.91
C ILE A 71 11.74 -8.77 6.05
N GLY A 72 11.24 -9.83 6.68
CA GLY A 72 10.73 -11.02 6.02
C GLY A 72 10.19 -12.05 7.00
N PHE A 73 9.17 -12.79 6.60
CA PHE A 73 8.38 -13.65 7.48
C PHE A 73 8.32 -15.09 7.02
N VAL A 74 8.97 -15.48 5.93
CA VAL A 74 8.79 -16.82 5.33
C VAL A 74 10.11 -17.55 5.19
N ASP A 75 10.19 -18.69 5.89
CA ASP A 75 11.30 -19.64 5.82
C ASP A 75 10.83 -20.95 5.20
N ASN A 76 11.47 -21.35 4.09
CA ASN A 76 11.13 -22.56 3.34
C ASN A 76 9.62 -22.66 2.99
N GLY A 77 8.99 -21.52 2.71
CA GLY A 77 7.56 -21.42 2.36
C GLY A 77 6.60 -21.40 3.55
N ARG A 78 7.10 -21.48 4.79
CA ARG A 78 6.31 -21.41 6.02
C ARG A 78 6.53 -20.08 6.73
N ILE A 79 5.47 -19.54 7.35
CA ILE A 79 5.57 -18.37 8.21
C ILE A 79 6.51 -18.68 9.39
N ASN A 80 7.52 -17.83 9.55
CA ASN A 80 8.35 -17.72 10.73
C ASN A 80 7.66 -16.76 11.71
N LEU A 81 7.05 -17.33 12.76
CA LEU A 81 6.31 -16.58 13.77
C LEU A 81 7.19 -15.64 14.58
N GLU A 82 8.43 -16.02 14.86
CA GLU A 82 9.36 -15.18 15.62
C GLU A 82 9.65 -13.87 14.89
N ASN A 83 9.91 -13.93 13.58
CA ASN A 83 10.06 -12.72 12.76
C ASN A 83 8.79 -11.86 12.73
N LEU A 84 7.61 -12.49 12.70
CA LEU A 84 6.35 -11.75 12.72
C LEU A 84 6.13 -11.03 14.06
N THR A 85 6.50 -11.67 15.18
CA THR A 85 6.48 -11.06 16.51
C THR A 85 7.43 -9.86 16.57
N PHE A 86 8.68 -10.00 16.12
CA PHE A 86 9.62 -8.87 16.06
C PHE A 86 9.10 -7.70 15.22
N PHE A 87 8.38 -8.00 14.13
CA PHE A 87 7.76 -6.98 13.31
C PHE A 87 6.58 -6.30 14.01
N SER A 88 5.73 -7.07 14.70
CA SER A 88 4.64 -6.53 15.52
C SER A 88 5.17 -5.61 16.63
N ASP A 89 6.23 -6.04 17.30
CA ASP A 89 6.88 -5.29 18.38
C ASP A 89 7.47 -3.96 17.90
N LEU A 90 7.87 -3.88 16.62
CA LEU A 90 8.38 -2.64 16.03
C LEU A 90 7.36 -1.50 16.17
N PHE A 91 6.07 -1.79 15.98
CA PHE A 91 4.99 -0.79 16.05
C PHE A 91 4.66 -0.33 17.46
N SER A 92 5.06 -1.10 18.48
CA SER A 92 4.93 -0.68 19.89
C SER A 92 5.90 0.46 20.26
N VAL A 93 6.88 0.76 19.41
CA VAL A 93 7.82 1.88 19.57
C VAL A 93 7.30 3.07 18.76
N GLY A 94 7.29 4.28 19.32
CA GLY A 94 6.62 5.47 18.74
C GLY A 94 7.06 5.95 17.34
N GLU A 95 8.01 5.27 16.68
CA GLU A 95 8.42 5.50 15.28
C GLU A 95 8.46 4.21 14.44
N GLY A 96 7.86 3.11 14.94
CA GLY A 96 7.92 1.78 14.34
C GLY A 96 7.47 1.73 12.89
N TYR A 97 6.34 2.36 12.59
CA TYR A 97 5.81 2.40 11.24
C TYR A 97 6.76 3.13 10.27
N THR A 98 7.29 4.29 10.64
CA THR A 98 8.28 5.01 9.82
C THR A 98 9.54 4.18 9.58
N LYS A 99 10.03 3.47 10.60
CA LYS A 99 11.19 2.56 10.47
C LYS A 99 10.89 1.38 9.57
N SER A 100 9.69 0.82 9.67
CA SER A 100 9.27 -0.28 8.81
C SER A 100 9.24 0.14 7.33
N LYS A 101 8.74 1.36 7.03
CA LYS A 101 8.77 1.93 5.68
C LYS A 101 10.21 2.13 5.18
N TYR A 102 11.11 2.57 6.06
CA TYR A 102 12.53 2.70 5.75
C TYR A 102 13.18 1.35 5.41
N LEU A 103 12.96 0.32 6.24
CA LEU A 103 13.49 -1.04 6.04
C LEU A 103 12.92 -1.70 4.77
N LEU A 104 11.66 -1.40 4.43
CA LEU A 104 11.01 -1.86 3.21
C LEU A 104 11.40 -1.03 1.97
N GLY A 105 12.04 0.13 2.17
CA GLY A 105 12.44 1.03 1.09
C GLY A 105 11.27 1.67 0.36
N THR A 106 10.14 1.90 1.04
CA THR A 106 8.92 2.48 0.46
C THR A 106 8.60 3.85 1.03
N SER A 107 8.05 4.74 0.21
CA SER A 107 7.39 5.97 0.67
C SER A 107 5.88 5.83 0.84
N TYR A 108 5.30 4.76 0.30
CA TYR A 108 3.87 4.48 0.34
C TYR A 108 3.46 3.95 1.71
N ASP A 109 2.21 4.23 2.05
CA ASP A 109 1.59 3.63 3.22
C ASP A 109 1.15 2.21 2.92
N TYR A 110 1.14 1.37 3.95
CA TYR A 110 0.82 -0.04 3.79
C TYR A 110 0.22 -0.65 5.05
N VAL A 111 -0.51 -1.74 4.82
CA VAL A 111 -0.96 -2.65 5.85
C VAL A 111 -0.80 -4.10 5.38
N LEU A 112 -0.42 -4.96 6.32
CA LEU A 112 -0.24 -6.39 6.16
C LEU A 112 -1.21 -7.11 7.10
N TYR A 113 -1.95 -8.06 6.58
CA TYR A 113 -2.78 -8.95 7.41
C TYR A 113 -2.84 -10.33 6.79
N PHE A 114 -3.32 -11.28 7.57
CA PHE A 114 -3.54 -12.65 7.10
C PHE A 114 -5.03 -12.96 7.07
N GLU A 115 -5.48 -13.73 6.08
CA GLU A 115 -6.86 -14.19 6.01
C GLU A 115 -6.92 -15.65 5.55
N ASP A 116 -7.94 -16.39 5.98
CA ASP A 116 -8.31 -17.68 5.42
C ASP A 116 -9.74 -17.66 4.85
N SER A 117 -10.41 -18.81 4.80
CA SER A 117 -11.79 -18.91 4.33
C SER A 117 -12.81 -18.35 5.32
N GLU A 118 -12.46 -18.22 6.60
CA GLU A 118 -13.33 -17.76 7.67
C GLU A 118 -13.22 -16.25 7.91
N GLY A 119 -12.09 -15.65 7.54
CA GLY A 119 -11.89 -14.19 7.62
C GLY A 119 -10.44 -13.83 7.87
N VAL A 120 -10.24 -12.63 8.43
CA VAL A 120 -8.93 -12.17 8.92
C VAL A 120 -8.50 -13.07 10.09
N LEU A 121 -7.21 -13.39 10.13
CA LEU A 121 -6.60 -14.27 11.11
C LEU A 121 -5.60 -13.50 11.97
N ASP A 122 -5.72 -13.68 13.28
CA ASP A 122 -4.66 -13.38 14.22
C ASP A 122 -3.58 -14.46 14.12
N ILE A 123 -2.38 -14.06 13.68
CA ILE A 123 -1.22 -14.95 13.53
C ILE A 123 -0.10 -14.58 14.52
N THR A 124 -0.15 -13.41 15.16
CA THR A 124 0.88 -12.97 16.13
C THR A 124 0.76 -13.72 17.47
N GLY A 125 -0.37 -14.39 17.71
CA GLY A 125 -0.51 -15.39 18.77
C GLY A 125 -0.99 -14.82 20.09
N ASP A 126 -1.44 -13.57 20.13
CA ASP A 126 -2.24 -13.08 21.24
C ASP A 126 -3.70 -13.56 21.04
N LEU A 127 -4.34 -14.08 22.08
CA LEU A 127 -5.61 -14.80 21.95
C LEU A 127 -6.83 -13.85 21.88
N VAL A 128 -6.66 -12.65 21.34
CA VAL A 128 -7.71 -11.62 21.32
C VAL A 128 -7.66 -10.94 19.97
N ILE A 129 -8.76 -11.06 19.21
CA ILE A 129 -9.07 -10.20 18.06
C ILE A 129 -9.20 -8.77 18.61
N THR A 130 -8.09 -8.07 18.75
CA THR A 130 -8.01 -6.62 18.95
C THR A 130 -7.54 -5.97 17.66
N GLU A 131 -7.38 -4.65 17.68
CA GLU A 131 -6.92 -3.80 16.58
C GLU A 131 -5.51 -4.19 16.02
N ASP A 132 -4.97 -5.36 16.39
CA ASP A 132 -3.62 -5.89 16.15
C ASP A 132 -3.53 -6.92 14.99
N ASP A 133 -4.66 -7.27 14.36
CA ASP A 133 -4.68 -8.20 13.20
C ASP A 133 -4.07 -7.61 11.92
N PHE A 134 -3.88 -6.30 11.93
CA PHE A 134 -3.34 -5.49 10.85
C PHE A 134 -1.99 -4.91 11.29
N LEU A 135 -0.92 -5.28 10.57
CA LEU A 135 0.44 -4.82 10.82
C LEU A 135 0.80 -3.71 9.83
N GLY A 136 1.28 -2.57 10.31
CA GLY A 136 1.62 -1.43 9.46
C GLY A 136 1.05 -0.13 10.00
N ASP A 137 0.23 0.54 9.18
CA ASP A 137 -0.45 1.77 9.59
C ASP A 137 -1.42 1.51 10.75
N LEU A 138 -1.20 2.19 11.88
CA LEU A 138 -1.97 2.05 13.11
C LEU A 138 -3.38 2.65 13.01
N ASP A 139 -3.64 3.48 12.00
CA ASP A 139 -4.98 4.03 11.76
C ASP A 139 -5.90 3.01 11.05
N ILE A 140 -5.36 1.85 10.62
CA ILE A 140 -6.10 0.77 9.95
C ILE A 140 -6.24 -0.42 10.90
N ALA A 141 -7.38 -0.49 11.59
CA ALA A 141 -7.68 -1.56 12.54
C ALA A 141 -8.64 -2.62 11.96
N SER A 142 -9.28 -2.34 10.81
CA SER A 142 -10.29 -3.23 10.23
C SER A 142 -10.30 -3.21 8.71
N SER A 143 -10.90 -4.26 8.13
CA SER A 143 -11.17 -4.31 6.68
C SER A 143 -12.13 -3.19 6.24
N ASP A 144 -13.03 -2.74 7.11
CA ASP A 144 -13.93 -1.62 6.82
C ASP A 144 -13.14 -0.32 6.64
N ASP A 145 -12.08 -0.08 7.42
CA ASP A 145 -11.21 1.09 7.27
C ASP A 145 -10.53 1.10 5.91
N ILE A 146 -10.08 -0.08 5.43
CA ILE A 146 -9.51 -0.23 4.08
C ILE A 146 -10.54 0.10 3.00
N THR A 147 -11.80 -0.33 3.17
CA THR A 147 -12.85 -0.05 2.17
C THR A 147 -13.31 1.40 2.16
N ASN A 148 -13.20 2.09 3.29
CA ASN A 148 -13.65 3.48 3.45
C ASN A 148 -12.52 4.49 3.29
N MET A 149 -11.29 4.03 3.04
CA MET A 149 -10.13 4.88 2.79
C MET A 149 -10.35 5.77 1.56
N ASN A 150 -10.08 7.07 1.71
CA ASN A 150 -10.14 8.04 0.64
C ASN A 150 -8.74 8.27 0.05
N THR A 151 -8.29 7.33 -0.78
CA THR A 151 -7.00 7.39 -1.47
C THR A 151 -7.23 7.47 -2.98
N ASP A 152 -6.32 8.14 -3.69
CA ASP A 152 -6.40 8.24 -5.14
C ASP A 152 -6.01 6.91 -5.80
N HIS A 153 -5.01 6.23 -5.22
CA HIS A 153 -4.52 4.94 -5.69
C HIS A 153 -4.41 3.93 -4.55
N MET A 154 -4.73 2.67 -4.86
CA MET A 154 -4.59 1.56 -3.92
C MET A 154 -4.27 0.27 -4.68
N VAL A 155 -3.35 -0.52 -4.15
CA VAL A 155 -3.00 -1.85 -4.68
C VAL A 155 -3.13 -2.87 -3.56
N ARG A 156 -3.86 -3.95 -3.85
CA ARG A 156 -3.96 -5.13 -2.97
C ARG A 156 -3.24 -6.30 -3.60
N LEU A 157 -2.25 -6.83 -2.91
CA LEU A 157 -1.48 -8.01 -3.30
C LEU A 157 -1.78 -9.16 -2.36
N ILE A 158 -1.85 -10.36 -2.92
CA ILE A 158 -2.17 -11.58 -2.18
C ILE A 158 -1.07 -12.60 -2.49
N ARG A 159 -0.44 -13.12 -1.45
CA ARG A 159 0.45 -14.29 -1.52
C ARG A 159 -0.13 -15.43 -0.68
N PHE A 160 0.23 -16.65 -1.04
CA PHE A 160 -0.16 -17.83 -0.27
C PHE A 160 1.05 -18.36 0.49
N VAL A 161 0.88 -18.55 1.79
CA VAL A 161 1.93 -19.00 2.70
C VAL A 161 1.44 -20.17 3.55
N TYR A 162 2.35 -21.04 3.96
CA TYR A 162 2.03 -22.10 4.91
C TYR A 162 2.07 -21.57 6.33
N TYR A 163 0.99 -21.81 7.07
CA TYR A 163 0.87 -21.51 8.49
C TYR A 163 0.59 -22.80 9.26
N TYR A 164 1.26 -22.97 10.40
CA TYR A 164 0.99 -24.06 11.33
C TYR A 164 0.22 -23.48 12.51
N ASP A 165 -1.03 -23.88 12.62
CA ASP A 165 -1.89 -23.51 13.73
C ASP A 165 -1.52 -24.37 14.94
N GLU A 166 -0.91 -23.77 15.96
CA GLU A 166 -0.48 -24.49 17.16
C GLU A 166 -1.65 -24.98 18.01
N PHE A 167 -2.80 -24.31 17.96
CA PHE A 167 -3.99 -24.67 18.75
C PHE A 167 -4.67 -25.91 18.18
N VAL A 168 -4.78 -25.99 16.87
CA VAL A 168 -5.45 -27.09 16.17
C VAL A 168 -4.46 -28.19 15.75
N GLY A 169 -3.15 -27.87 15.72
CA GLY A 169 -2.09 -28.79 15.34
C GLY A 169 -2.09 -29.14 13.85
N ILE A 170 -2.57 -28.23 13.00
CA ILE A 170 -2.73 -28.46 11.55
C ILE A 170 -1.94 -27.43 10.74
N ASN A 171 -1.42 -27.89 9.60
CA ASN A 171 -0.88 -27.00 8.59
C ASN A 171 -2.02 -26.55 7.67
N LYS A 172 -2.16 -25.24 7.48
CA LYS A 172 -3.09 -24.65 6.51
C LYS A 172 -2.39 -23.65 5.62
N PHE A 173 -2.94 -23.45 4.42
CA PHE A 173 -2.58 -22.32 3.59
C PHE A 173 -3.39 -21.12 4.03
N VAL A 174 -2.69 -20.00 4.26
CA VAL A 174 -3.34 -18.71 4.53
C VAL A 174 -2.92 -17.72 3.45
N LYS A 175 -3.77 -16.73 3.23
CA LYS A 175 -3.44 -15.61 2.36
C LYS A 175 -2.73 -14.56 3.20
N MET A 176 -1.53 -14.18 2.78
CA MET A 176 -0.85 -12.99 3.24
C MET A 176 -1.26 -11.85 2.32
N VAL A 177 -1.95 -10.86 2.87
CA VAL A 177 -2.49 -9.74 2.11
C VAL A 177 -1.70 -8.49 2.45
N VAL A 178 -1.21 -7.82 1.41
CA VAL A 178 -0.54 -6.53 1.53
C VAL A 178 -1.36 -5.51 0.76
N VAL A 179 -1.76 -4.43 1.43
CA VAL A 179 -2.41 -3.29 0.80
C VAL A 179 -1.46 -2.12 0.87
N LEU A 180 -1.27 -1.42 -0.26
CA LEU A 180 -0.47 -0.19 -0.35
C LEU A 180 -1.31 0.94 -0.93
N TRP A 181 -1.07 2.15 -0.48
CA TRP A 181 -1.71 3.38 -0.99
C TRP A 181 -0.78 4.59 -0.91
N ASP A 182 -1.18 5.66 -1.62
CA ASP A 182 -0.49 6.96 -1.66
C ASP A 182 -1.18 8.05 -0.82
#